data_AF-A0A6A6WY29-F1
#
_entry.id   AF-A0A6A6WY29-F1
#
_cell.length_a   1.000
_cell.length_b   1.000
_cell.length_c   1.000
_cell.angle_alpha   90.00
_cell.angle_beta   90.00
_cell.angle_gamma   90.00
#
_symmetry.space_group_name_H-M   'P 1'
#
loop_
_entity.id
_entity.type
_entity.pdbx_description
1 polymer ?
#
loop_
_entity_poly.entity_id
_entity_poly.type
_entity_poly.pdbx_seq_one_letter_code
_entity_poly.pdbx_strand_id
1 'polypeptide(L)'
;MGDHEHHAMEANRNRFPTLFEVLSRRTVAPLDLFSFYIYMRDQQRSVDYLDFWLDVSQHLQLCRLYVRRLHRSVIEDTPEMEKNSKRSSYILDNAGEGPSGEKGNVSDQRLSAFLRSDHGSRQHSPQNSQGSNQSNPTTPGPERPPRPSFMTLDTSSPNDSSSPGQHSSADNVPRREDLRASAEKILYTYLLPGSEREIIIPQTILHDVQDHIEGPEQRSDPELFDQAKDYVFQAMERDAFPGFLQSKGLGNLVPQSMMIRLIIGLISFFGAVWASFILIFLNESRTTRCWLILPFTVSLYFIFTHQYMLDPILGLLAYSEYTLMDFNRIREPFVKKTLSARSLTLLALFLLVDAAVCCLFIFVPGKRL
;
A
#
# COMPACT_ATOMS: atom_id res chain seq x y z
N MET A 1 -7.63 27.45 -10.58
CA MET A 1 -8.11 27.00 -11.91
C MET A 1 -7.17 25.95 -12.50
N GLY A 2 -5.85 26.18 -12.50
CA GLY A 2 -4.87 25.21 -13.07
C GLY A 2 -4.69 23.88 -12.32
N ASP A 3 -4.98 23.83 -11.02
CA ASP A 3 -4.72 22.60 -10.22
C ASP A 3 -5.64 21.43 -10.60
N HIS A 4 -6.86 21.72 -11.08
CA HIS A 4 -7.77 20.68 -11.57
C HIS A 4 -7.34 20.08 -12.92
N GLU A 5 -6.62 20.83 -13.76
CA GLU A 5 -6.13 20.31 -15.05
C GLU A 5 -4.93 19.37 -14.88
N HIS A 6 -4.04 19.63 -13.91
CA HIS A 6 -2.92 18.72 -13.61
C HIS A 6 -3.39 17.35 -13.11
N HIS A 7 -4.40 17.30 -12.23
CA HIS A 7 -5.02 16.04 -11.82
C HIS A 7 -5.72 15.30 -12.98
N ALA A 8 -6.29 16.02 -13.94
CA ALA A 8 -6.92 15.42 -15.12
C ALA A 8 -5.89 14.84 -16.11
N MET A 9 -4.69 15.41 -16.21
CA MET A 9 -3.63 14.92 -17.10
C MET A 9 -2.91 13.67 -16.58
N GLU A 10 -2.75 13.50 -15.26
CA GLU A 10 -2.21 12.25 -14.69
C GLU A 10 -3.19 11.07 -14.79
N ALA A 11 -4.50 11.33 -14.83
CA ALA A 11 -5.55 10.30 -14.86
C ALA A 11 -5.72 9.57 -16.23
N ASN A 12 -4.94 9.94 -17.26
CA ASN A 12 -5.04 9.37 -18.60
C ASN A 12 -3.81 8.50 -18.98
N ARG A 13 -3.26 7.78 -17.99
CA ARG A 13 -2.14 6.85 -18.18
C ARG A 13 -2.63 5.55 -18.82
N ASN A 14 -2.32 5.34 -20.10
CA ASN A 14 -2.53 4.06 -20.79
C ASN A 14 -1.49 2.98 -20.40
N ARG A 15 -1.17 2.87 -19.11
CA ARG A 15 -0.21 1.91 -18.56
C ARG A 15 -0.59 1.51 -17.13
N PHE A 16 -0.04 0.40 -16.64
CA PHE A 16 -0.06 0.10 -15.22
C PHE A 16 0.79 1.11 -14.43
N PRO A 17 0.40 1.45 -13.18
CA PRO A 17 1.19 2.30 -12.31
C PRO A 17 2.48 1.59 -11.87
N THR A 18 3.49 2.37 -11.50
CA THR A 18 4.70 1.87 -10.82
C THR A 18 4.42 1.61 -9.34
N LEU A 19 5.24 0.79 -8.67
CA LEU A 19 5.12 0.59 -7.21
C LEU A 19 5.20 1.94 -6.49
N PHE A 20 6.09 2.82 -6.96
CA PHE A 20 6.24 4.15 -6.39
C PHE A 20 4.96 5.01 -6.49
N GLU A 21 4.24 4.99 -7.62
CA GLU A 21 2.95 5.70 -7.76
C GLU A 21 1.89 5.18 -6.78
N VAL A 22 1.92 3.87 -6.47
CA VAL A 22 1.04 3.25 -5.47
C VAL A 22 1.41 3.69 -4.05
N LEU A 23 2.69 3.59 -3.68
CA LEU A 23 3.18 3.99 -2.34
C LEU A 23 2.99 5.48 -2.05
N SER A 24 3.18 6.34 -3.06
CA SER A 24 2.90 7.80 -2.96
C SER A 24 1.42 8.18 -3.10
N ARG A 25 0.50 7.20 -3.05
CA ARG A 25 -0.96 7.40 -3.07
C ARG A 25 -1.48 8.17 -4.29
N ARG A 26 -0.80 8.10 -5.43
CA ARG A 26 -1.20 8.77 -6.70
C ARG A 26 -2.10 7.92 -7.60
N THR A 27 -2.59 6.80 -7.08
CA THR A 27 -3.36 5.77 -7.81
C THR A 27 -4.73 5.57 -7.18
N VAL A 28 -5.65 4.97 -7.94
CA VAL A 28 -7.04 4.74 -7.51
C VAL A 28 -7.43 3.26 -7.62
N ALA A 29 -8.47 2.88 -6.89
CA ALA A 29 -9.09 1.55 -6.91
C ALA A 29 -9.24 0.96 -8.33
N PRO A 30 -8.83 -0.31 -8.58
CA PRO A 30 -8.35 -1.31 -7.62
C PRO A 30 -6.82 -1.36 -7.45
N LEU A 31 -6.07 -0.38 -7.95
CA LEU A 31 -4.60 -0.35 -7.92
C LEU A 31 -4.05 0.68 -6.92
N ASP A 32 -4.77 0.91 -5.82
CA ASP A 32 -4.39 1.83 -4.75
C ASP A 32 -3.56 1.17 -3.64
N LEU A 33 -2.95 2.00 -2.78
CA LEU A 33 -2.13 1.54 -1.64
C LEU A 33 -2.89 0.59 -0.70
N PHE A 34 -4.19 0.82 -0.52
CA PHE A 34 -5.04 -0.03 0.33
C PHE A 34 -5.24 -1.43 -0.29
N SER A 35 -5.48 -1.51 -1.60
CA SER A 35 -5.54 -2.80 -2.31
C SER A 35 -4.20 -3.53 -2.29
N PHE A 36 -3.08 -2.79 -2.38
CA PHE A 36 -1.75 -3.36 -2.27
C PHE A 36 -1.46 -3.88 -0.85
N TYR A 37 -1.87 -3.16 0.20
CA TYR A 37 -1.79 -3.63 1.58
C TYR A 37 -2.58 -4.93 1.81
N ILE A 38 -3.82 -5.01 1.35
CA ILE A 38 -4.63 -6.24 1.41
C ILE A 38 -3.93 -7.38 0.67
N TYR A 39 -3.37 -7.12 -0.51
CA TYR A 39 -2.63 -8.11 -1.29
C TYR A 39 -1.38 -8.64 -0.56
N MET A 40 -0.58 -7.73 0.01
CA MET A 40 0.63 -8.06 0.78
C MET A 40 0.31 -8.88 2.03
N ARG A 41 -0.80 -8.56 2.73
CA ARG A 41 -1.28 -9.28 3.91
C ARG A 41 -1.83 -10.67 3.56
N ASP A 42 -2.78 -10.75 2.63
CA ASP A 42 -3.61 -11.95 2.44
C ASP A 42 -3.02 -12.94 1.43
N GLN A 43 -2.28 -12.46 0.43
CA GLN A 43 -1.79 -13.30 -0.68
C GLN A 43 -0.28 -13.57 -0.57
N GLN A 44 0.53 -12.52 -0.41
CA GLN A 44 1.99 -12.66 -0.29
C GLN A 44 2.46 -13.01 1.14
N ARG A 45 1.66 -12.68 2.16
CA ARG A 45 2.00 -12.85 3.59
C ARG A 45 3.33 -12.18 3.97
N SER A 46 3.58 -11.00 3.40
CA SER A 46 4.82 -10.23 3.56
C SER A 46 4.54 -8.76 3.86
N VAL A 47 3.40 -8.47 4.50
CA VAL A 47 2.95 -7.10 4.83
C VAL A 47 3.97 -6.31 5.64
N ASP A 48 4.81 -6.99 6.42
CA ASP A 48 5.84 -6.38 7.26
C ASP A 48 6.88 -5.59 6.44
N TYR A 49 7.14 -5.95 5.18
CA TYR A 49 7.97 -5.17 4.25
C TYR A 49 7.30 -3.83 3.89
N LEU A 50 5.97 -3.84 3.69
CA LEU A 50 5.21 -2.64 3.39
C LEU A 50 5.08 -1.75 4.63
N ASP A 51 4.78 -2.34 5.79
CA ASP A 51 4.69 -1.63 7.07
C ASP A 51 6.04 -0.99 7.45
N PHE A 52 7.16 -1.72 7.32
CA PHE A 52 8.51 -1.17 7.47
C PHE A 52 8.75 0.04 6.54
N TRP A 53 8.45 -0.09 5.25
CA TRP A 53 8.68 0.99 4.27
C TRP A 53 7.82 2.24 4.59
N LEU A 54 6.59 2.03 5.07
CA LEU A 54 5.69 3.11 5.50
C LEU A 54 6.16 3.76 6.81
N ASP A 55 6.61 2.98 7.79
CA ASP A 55 7.13 3.49 9.07
C ASP A 55 8.44 4.26 8.89
N VAL A 56 9.38 3.79 8.05
CA VAL A 56 10.58 4.54 7.68
C VAL A 56 10.22 5.84 6.94
N SER A 57 9.17 5.84 6.11
CA SER A 57 8.71 7.05 5.43
C SER A 57 8.07 8.05 6.40
N GLN A 58 7.36 7.59 7.43
CA GLN A 58 6.88 8.43 8.54
C GLN A 58 8.03 8.99 9.38
N HIS A 59 9.05 8.18 9.69
CA HIS A 59 10.26 8.62 10.40
C HIS A 59 10.96 9.77 9.65
N LEU A 60 11.16 9.63 8.34
CA LEU A 60 11.69 10.70 7.48
C LEU A 60 10.84 11.99 7.54
N GLN A 61 9.51 11.89 7.51
CA GLN A 61 8.62 13.05 7.66
C GLN A 61 8.77 13.71 9.05
N LEU A 62 8.88 12.90 10.11
CA LEU A 62 9.10 13.36 11.49
C LEU A 62 10.45 14.11 11.63
N CYS A 63 11.54 13.56 11.09
CA CYS A 63 12.84 14.24 11.02
C CYS A 63 12.78 15.56 10.25
N ARG A 64 12.07 15.59 9.11
CA ARG A 64 11.88 16.83 8.31
C ARG A 64 11.11 17.89 9.09
N LEU A 65 10.08 17.53 9.85
CA LEU A 65 9.34 18.46 10.72
C LEU A 65 10.22 19.01 11.85
N TYR A 66 11.02 18.17 12.49
CA TYR A 66 11.95 18.57 13.55
C TYR A 66 13.02 19.56 13.05
N VAL A 67 13.64 19.33 11.89
CA VAL A 67 14.60 20.28 11.31
C VAL A 67 13.94 21.59 10.87
N ARG A 68 12.72 21.53 10.30
CA ARG A 68 11.94 22.74 9.99
C ARG A 68 11.65 23.57 11.24
N ARG A 69 11.40 22.94 12.39
CA ARG A 69 11.27 23.61 13.70
C ARG A 69 12.59 24.24 14.14
N LEU A 70 13.70 23.51 14.14
CA LEU A 70 15.01 24.05 14.54
C LEU A 70 15.41 25.28 13.71
N HIS A 71 15.17 25.23 12.40
CA HIS A 71 15.41 26.37 11.51
C HIS A 71 14.46 27.55 11.81
N ARG A 72 13.22 27.30 12.26
CA ARG A 72 12.29 28.36 12.67
C ARG A 72 12.74 29.03 13.97
N SER A 73 13.13 28.28 14.99
CA SER A 73 13.57 28.84 16.28
C SER A 73 14.85 29.66 16.15
N VAL A 74 15.82 29.21 15.35
CA VAL A 74 17.05 29.99 15.08
C VAL A 74 16.76 31.34 14.42
N ILE A 75 15.76 31.41 13.52
CA ILE A 75 15.33 32.67 12.89
C ILE A 75 14.63 33.58 13.92
N GLU A 76 13.82 33.02 14.81
CA GLU A 76 13.09 33.76 15.84
C GLU A 76 14.04 34.38 16.88
N ASP A 77 15.12 33.68 17.24
CA ASP A 77 16.19 34.17 18.11
C ASP A 77 17.11 35.22 17.43
N THR A 78 17.10 35.37 16.10
CA THR A 78 17.98 36.31 15.37
C THR A 78 17.24 37.21 14.36
N PRO A 79 16.37 38.13 14.82
CA PRO A 79 15.50 38.94 13.95
C PRO A 79 16.23 39.90 12.98
N GLU A 80 17.50 40.26 13.22
CA GLU A 80 18.23 41.19 12.33
C GLU A 80 18.66 40.57 10.98
N MET A 81 18.71 39.24 10.84
CA MET A 81 19.24 38.59 9.63
C MET A 81 18.20 38.39 8.50
N GLU A 82 16.99 38.92 8.66
CA GLU A 82 15.82 38.58 7.81
C GLU A 82 15.91 39.12 6.36
N LYS A 83 16.69 40.18 6.10
CA LYS A 83 16.68 40.87 4.78
C LYS A 83 17.40 40.12 3.66
N ASN A 84 18.27 39.14 3.94
CA ASN A 84 19.05 38.43 2.92
C ASN A 84 18.67 36.95 2.70
N SER A 85 17.91 36.32 3.62
CA SER A 85 17.73 34.86 3.64
C SER A 85 16.53 34.33 2.84
N LYS A 86 15.66 35.21 2.30
CA LYS A 86 14.39 34.82 1.63
C LYS A 86 14.52 33.97 0.35
N ARG A 87 15.74 33.56 -0.03
CA ARG A 87 16.06 32.74 -1.21
C ARG A 87 16.32 31.25 -0.90
N SER A 88 16.45 30.85 0.37
CA SER A 88 16.75 29.44 0.73
C SER A 88 15.50 28.58 0.98
N SER A 89 14.41 29.18 1.46
CA SER A 89 13.22 28.46 1.93
C SER A 89 12.39 27.78 0.83
N TYR A 90 12.34 28.34 -0.39
CA TYR A 90 11.47 27.82 -1.45
C TYR A 90 11.95 26.51 -2.11
N ILE A 91 13.17 26.04 -1.80
CA ILE A 91 13.76 24.83 -2.42
C ILE A 91 13.46 23.57 -1.59
N LEU A 92 13.12 23.71 -0.30
CA LEU A 92 12.88 22.60 0.64
C LEU A 92 11.44 22.05 0.64
N ASP A 93 10.50 22.69 -0.07
CA ASP A 93 9.08 22.29 -0.10
C ASP A 93 8.66 21.52 -1.36
N ASN A 94 9.53 21.35 -2.36
CA ASN A 94 9.17 20.72 -3.64
C ASN A 94 10.05 19.52 -4.03
N ALA A 95 10.69 18.88 -3.03
CA ALA A 95 11.43 17.63 -3.21
C ALA A 95 10.45 16.45 -3.16
N GLY A 96 10.00 16.01 -4.34
CA GLY A 96 9.01 14.95 -4.46
C GLY A 96 9.46 13.65 -3.79
N GLU A 97 8.54 13.02 -3.08
CA GLU A 97 8.64 11.60 -2.74
C GLU A 97 8.87 10.81 -4.05
N GLY A 98 9.87 9.92 -4.02
CA GLY A 98 10.36 9.09 -5.12
C GLY A 98 11.34 8.03 -4.56
N PRO A 99 11.61 6.91 -5.24
CA PRO A 99 12.72 6.04 -4.88
C PRO A 99 14.01 6.80 -5.19
N SER A 100 14.94 6.86 -4.21
CA SER A 100 16.26 7.51 -4.18
C SER A 100 16.78 8.29 -5.41
N GLY A 101 15.98 9.20 -5.95
CA GLY A 101 16.39 10.12 -7.00
C GLY A 101 17.34 11.19 -6.45
N GLU A 102 18.33 11.60 -7.24
CA GLU A 102 19.42 12.51 -6.81
C GLU A 102 18.93 13.73 -6.02
N LYS A 103 17.79 14.32 -6.39
CA LYS A 103 17.22 15.50 -5.70
C LYS A 103 16.67 15.20 -4.30
N GLY A 104 16.05 14.03 -4.08
CA GLY A 104 15.54 13.61 -2.77
C GLY A 104 16.69 13.19 -1.85
N ASN A 105 17.61 12.39 -2.38
CA ASN A 105 18.81 11.94 -1.68
C ASN A 105 19.66 13.15 -1.21
N VAL A 106 19.87 14.17 -2.06
CA VAL A 106 20.56 15.41 -1.65
C VAL A 106 19.82 16.21 -0.57
N SER A 107 18.47 16.19 -0.51
CA SER A 107 17.76 16.84 0.60
C SER A 107 17.86 16.08 1.92
N ASP A 108 17.81 14.75 1.86
CA ASP A 108 17.83 13.91 3.06
C ASP A 108 19.25 13.71 3.60
N GLN A 109 20.28 13.75 2.74
CA GLN A 109 21.68 13.87 3.15
C GLN A 109 21.97 15.19 3.87
N ARG A 110 21.44 16.31 3.37
CA ARG A 110 21.55 17.62 4.05
C ARG A 110 20.84 17.61 5.40
N LEU A 111 19.70 16.93 5.49
CA LEU A 111 18.96 16.77 6.75
C LEU A 111 19.79 15.98 7.75
N SER A 112 20.39 14.87 7.31
CA SER A 112 21.18 13.97 8.14
C SER A 112 22.49 14.62 8.60
N ALA A 113 23.21 15.32 7.71
CA ALA A 113 24.37 16.13 8.07
C ALA A 113 24.05 17.19 9.13
N PHE A 114 22.89 17.85 9.04
CA PHE A 114 22.41 18.81 10.04
C PHE A 114 22.14 18.13 11.40
N LEU A 115 21.40 17.02 11.42
CA LEU A 115 21.08 16.26 12.64
C LEU A 115 22.31 15.65 13.33
N ARG A 116 23.35 15.31 12.56
CA ARG A 116 24.67 14.88 13.04
C ARG A 116 25.43 16.04 13.69
N SER A 117 25.43 17.22 13.07
CA SER A 117 26.14 18.41 13.61
C SER A 117 25.57 18.92 14.96
N ASP A 118 24.27 18.71 15.19
CA ASP A 118 23.59 18.98 16.47
C ASP A 118 24.11 18.10 17.63
N HIS A 119 24.68 16.92 17.33
CA HIS A 119 25.10 15.97 18.37
C HIS A 119 26.49 16.26 18.98
N GLY A 120 27.24 17.25 18.46
CA GLY A 120 28.65 17.41 18.85
C GLY A 120 29.29 18.79 18.72
N SER A 121 28.62 19.83 18.19
CA SER A 121 29.28 21.14 18.02
C SER A 121 28.37 22.37 18.10
N ARG A 122 28.21 22.92 19.31
CA ARG A 122 28.00 24.37 19.50
C ARG A 122 29.32 25.13 19.25
N GLN A 123 29.89 25.02 18.06
CA GLN A 123 31.09 25.78 17.70
C GLN A 123 31.36 25.85 16.19
N HIS A 124 31.64 27.09 15.75
CA HIS A 124 32.26 27.50 14.48
C HIS A 124 31.38 27.91 13.28
N SER A 125 30.71 29.06 13.43
CA SER A 125 30.96 30.16 12.49
C SER A 125 32.38 30.71 12.71
N PRO A 126 33.12 31.16 11.67
CA PRO A 126 34.38 31.84 11.86
C PRO A 126 34.17 33.27 12.38
N GLN A 127 35.24 33.85 12.95
CA GLN A 127 35.36 35.21 13.54
C GLN A 127 34.66 35.50 14.90
N ASN A 128 35.51 35.50 15.93
CA ASN A 128 35.82 36.68 16.77
C ASN A 128 34.79 37.22 17.79
N SER A 129 34.93 36.83 19.06
CA SER A 129 35.28 37.75 20.17
C SER A 129 35.40 37.03 21.52
N GLN A 130 36.04 37.69 22.50
CA GLN A 130 36.31 37.17 23.85
C GLN A 130 35.12 37.43 24.80
N GLY A 131 34.89 36.55 25.78
CA GLY A 131 33.93 36.82 26.87
C GLY A 131 33.73 35.67 27.85
N SER A 132 34.13 35.89 29.11
CA SER A 132 33.99 34.93 30.23
C SER A 132 32.68 35.12 31.00
N ASN A 133 32.02 34.04 31.45
CA ASN A 133 31.90 33.74 32.90
C ASN A 133 31.09 32.47 33.25
N GLN A 134 31.25 32.09 34.52
CA GLN A 134 30.79 30.87 35.19
C GLN A 134 29.30 30.89 35.58
N SER A 135 28.65 29.72 35.69
CA SER A 135 28.13 29.20 36.98
C SER A 135 27.49 27.80 36.81
N ASN A 136 27.29 27.11 37.94
CA ASN A 136 27.04 25.66 38.03
C ASN A 136 25.63 25.38 38.66
N PRO A 137 25.23 24.16 39.10
CA PRO A 137 23.98 23.55 38.61
C PRO A 137 22.92 23.26 39.69
N THR A 138 21.68 22.91 39.27
CA THR A 138 20.70 22.30 40.18
C THR A 138 19.67 21.40 39.48
N THR A 139 19.65 20.13 39.85
CA THR A 139 18.49 19.20 39.82
C THR A 139 17.98 19.06 41.27
N PRO A 140 16.71 18.67 41.56
CA PRO A 140 16.26 17.27 41.39
C PRO A 140 14.74 17.06 41.18
N GLY A 141 14.33 15.81 40.93
CA GLY A 141 12.99 15.31 41.35
C GLY A 141 12.17 14.57 40.28
N PRO A 142 11.41 13.50 40.61
CA PRO A 142 10.93 12.54 39.60
C PRO A 142 9.41 12.31 39.53
N GLU A 143 8.81 12.30 38.35
CA GLU A 143 7.41 11.87 38.14
C GLU A 143 7.17 11.04 36.87
N ARG A 144 6.30 10.03 37.00
CA ARG A 144 5.66 9.19 35.96
C ARG A 144 4.17 9.64 35.85
N PRO A 145 3.36 9.21 34.85
CA PRO A 145 3.66 8.44 33.64
C PRO A 145 3.45 9.36 32.40
N PRO A 146 2.43 9.30 31.49
CA PRO A 146 1.42 8.28 31.13
C PRO A 146 1.85 7.39 29.92
N ARG A 147 0.87 6.79 29.22
CA ARG A 147 0.96 6.03 27.97
C ARG A 147 -0.29 6.38 27.14
N PRO A 148 -0.20 6.82 25.88
CA PRO A 148 -1.36 6.90 24.99
C PRO A 148 -1.39 5.71 24.04
N SER A 149 -2.41 4.86 24.19
CA SER A 149 -2.76 3.82 23.23
C SER A 149 -4.09 4.17 22.57
N PHE A 150 -4.06 4.63 21.32
CA PHE A 150 -5.17 4.73 20.34
C PHE A 150 -4.64 5.45 19.07
N MET A 151 -5.18 5.28 17.85
CA MET A 151 -6.40 4.58 17.43
C MET A 151 -6.24 4.00 16.01
N THR A 152 -7.11 3.06 15.65
CA THR A 152 -7.33 2.55 14.29
C THR A 152 -7.80 3.66 13.33
N LEU A 153 -7.38 3.59 12.06
CA LEU A 153 -7.86 4.50 11.00
C LEU A 153 -8.99 3.85 10.20
N ASP A 154 -10.20 3.83 10.77
CA ASP A 154 -11.40 3.39 10.06
C ASP A 154 -11.89 4.48 9.08
N THR A 155 -12.25 4.05 7.86
CA THR A 155 -12.65 4.92 6.76
C THR A 155 -14.12 4.68 6.41
N SER A 156 -15.04 5.53 6.83
CA SER A 156 -16.24 5.91 6.05
C SER A 156 -17.22 6.84 6.77
N SER A 157 -17.67 7.87 6.04
CA SER A 157 -18.98 8.56 6.10
C SER A 157 -18.89 10.08 6.31
N PRO A 158 -19.61 10.88 5.49
CA PRO A 158 -19.60 12.34 5.60
C PRO A 158 -20.73 12.88 6.49
N ASN A 159 -20.55 14.14 6.93
CA ASN A 159 -21.57 15.05 7.41
C ASN A 159 -22.24 14.73 8.77
N ASP A 160 -21.68 15.29 9.85
CA ASP A 160 -22.47 16.26 10.62
C ASP A 160 -21.61 17.33 11.31
N SER A 161 -22.26 18.42 11.73
CA SER A 161 -21.62 19.65 12.21
C SER A 161 -21.66 19.81 13.74
N SER A 162 -20.80 20.70 14.25
CA SER A 162 -20.79 21.30 15.59
C SER A 162 -20.22 20.48 16.77
N SER A 163 -18.98 20.80 17.14
CA SER A 163 -18.52 20.89 18.54
C SER A 163 -17.42 21.95 18.61
N PRO A 164 -17.45 22.90 19.58
CA PRO A 164 -16.54 24.04 19.58
C PRO A 164 -15.29 23.82 20.44
N GLY A 165 -14.15 24.39 20.00
CA GLY A 165 -12.99 24.60 20.89
C GLY A 165 -11.87 23.55 20.84
N GLN A 166 -11.35 23.23 19.65
CA GLN A 166 -9.95 22.80 19.56
C GLN A 166 -9.06 24.02 19.27
N HIS A 167 -8.58 24.65 20.34
CA HIS A 167 -7.34 25.42 20.23
C HIS A 167 -6.22 24.43 19.88
N SER A 168 -5.61 24.59 18.71
CA SER A 168 -4.42 23.83 18.32
C SER A 168 -3.28 24.16 19.28
N SER A 169 -3.07 23.30 20.27
CA SER A 169 -2.02 23.47 21.28
C SER A 169 -0.64 23.31 20.66
N ALA A 170 0.28 24.18 21.07
CA ALA A 170 1.68 24.17 20.64
C ALA A 170 2.51 23.03 21.27
N ASP A 171 1.87 21.91 21.62
CA ASP A 171 2.45 20.75 22.31
C ASP A 171 2.67 19.53 21.40
N ASN A 172 2.01 19.45 20.24
CA ASN A 172 2.24 18.41 19.22
C ASN A 172 3.52 18.72 18.41
N VAL A 173 4.64 18.92 19.09
CA VAL A 173 5.88 19.41 18.49
C VAL A 173 7.00 18.38 18.69
N PRO A 174 7.52 17.76 17.60
CA PRO A 174 8.56 16.74 17.69
C PRO A 174 9.78 17.21 18.48
N ARG A 175 10.26 16.33 19.36
CA ARG A 175 11.48 16.45 20.15
C ARG A 175 12.52 15.44 19.68
N ARG A 176 13.78 15.57 20.11
CA ARG A 176 14.86 14.67 19.69
C ARG A 176 14.64 13.24 20.22
N GLU A 177 14.00 13.14 21.38
CA GLU A 177 13.58 11.89 22.00
C GLU A 177 12.55 11.14 21.13
N ASP A 178 11.66 11.85 20.43
CA ASP A 178 10.66 11.25 19.55
C ASP A 178 11.31 10.67 18.28
N LEU A 179 12.34 11.33 17.73
CA LEU A 179 13.16 10.80 16.62
C LEU A 179 13.84 9.50 17.06
N ARG A 180 14.48 9.51 18.24
CA ARG A 180 15.15 8.32 18.79
C ARG A 180 14.17 7.17 19.02
N ALA A 181 13.06 7.43 19.71
CA ALA A 181 12.04 6.42 19.99
C ALA A 181 11.43 5.85 18.70
N SER A 182 11.29 6.67 17.66
CA SER A 182 10.87 6.21 16.32
C SER A 182 11.90 5.30 15.67
N ALA A 183 13.20 5.62 15.76
CA ALA A 183 14.27 4.79 15.18
C ALA A 183 14.42 3.45 15.92
N GLU A 184 14.45 3.48 17.26
CA GLU A 184 14.47 2.29 18.12
C GLU A 184 13.25 1.38 17.87
N LYS A 185 12.04 1.97 17.75
CA LYS A 185 10.82 1.20 17.42
C LYS A 185 10.98 0.46 16.08
N ILE A 186 11.46 1.13 15.04
CA ILE A 186 11.64 0.50 13.71
C ILE A 186 12.66 -0.65 13.78
N LEU A 187 13.79 -0.45 14.48
CA LEU A 187 14.78 -1.49 14.72
C LEU A 187 14.17 -2.71 15.43
N TYR A 188 13.54 -2.50 16.60
CA TYR A 188 13.02 -3.59 17.43
C TYR A 188 11.79 -4.29 16.86
N THR A 189 10.98 -3.61 16.05
CA THR A 189 9.81 -4.24 15.41
C THR A 189 10.19 -5.06 14.19
N TYR A 190 11.07 -4.57 13.30
CA TYR A 190 11.28 -5.18 11.97
C TYR A 190 12.67 -5.77 11.73
N LEU A 191 13.72 -5.29 12.41
CA LEU A 191 15.11 -5.58 12.04
C LEU A 191 15.87 -6.46 13.04
N LEU A 192 15.45 -6.50 14.31
CA LEU A 192 16.11 -7.34 15.31
C LEU A 192 15.74 -8.83 15.11
N PRO A 193 16.71 -9.76 15.12
CA PRO A 193 16.43 -11.20 15.00
C PRO A 193 15.45 -11.70 16.08
N GLY A 194 14.41 -12.41 15.65
CA GLY A 194 13.34 -12.90 16.53
C GLY A 194 12.28 -11.86 16.90
N SER A 195 12.22 -10.71 16.20
CA SER A 195 11.10 -9.77 16.35
C SER A 195 9.80 -10.35 15.79
N GLU A 196 8.65 -9.83 16.25
CA GLU A 196 7.32 -10.31 15.80
C GLU A 196 7.03 -10.06 14.31
N ARG A 197 7.80 -9.17 13.66
CA ARG A 197 7.63 -8.72 12.27
C ARG A 197 8.98 -8.67 11.53
N GLU A 198 9.87 -9.61 11.82
CA GLU A 198 11.23 -9.67 11.27
C GLU A 198 11.21 -9.71 9.73
N ILE A 199 11.84 -8.72 9.08
CA ILE A 199 12.02 -8.67 7.62
C ILE A 199 13.39 -9.22 7.20
N ILE A 200 13.43 -9.95 6.08
CA ILE A 200 14.65 -10.62 5.63
C ILE A 200 15.46 -9.68 4.72
N ILE A 201 16.43 -9.00 5.33
CA ILE A 201 17.39 -8.13 4.63
C ILE A 201 18.83 -8.67 4.73
N PRO A 202 19.76 -8.24 3.85
CA PRO A 202 21.17 -8.59 3.94
C PRO A 202 21.77 -8.19 5.29
N GLN A 203 22.49 -9.12 5.91
CA GLN A 203 23.04 -8.94 7.27
C GLN A 203 24.01 -7.76 7.38
N THR A 204 24.65 -7.35 6.29
CA THR A 204 25.47 -6.12 6.25
C THR A 204 24.64 -4.88 6.55
N ILE A 205 23.47 -4.73 5.90
CA ILE A 205 22.58 -3.59 6.11
C ILE A 205 21.99 -3.62 7.52
N LEU A 206 21.65 -4.81 8.03
CA LEU A 206 21.14 -4.98 9.40
C LEU A 206 22.19 -4.55 10.43
N HIS A 207 23.43 -5.06 10.33
CA HIS A 207 24.52 -4.72 11.25
C HIS A 207 24.87 -3.23 11.18
N ASP A 208 24.90 -2.64 9.99
CA ASP A 208 25.10 -1.19 9.82
C ASP A 208 24.00 -0.40 10.57
N VAL A 209 22.72 -0.73 10.38
CA VAL A 209 21.61 -0.02 11.05
C VAL A 209 21.65 -0.21 12.57
N GLN A 210 21.95 -1.42 13.04
CA GLN A 210 22.04 -1.74 14.47
C GLN A 210 23.18 -0.97 15.15
N ASP A 211 24.39 -1.00 14.59
CA ASP A 211 25.56 -0.28 15.12
C ASP A 211 25.32 1.24 15.21
N HIS A 212 24.64 1.82 14.22
CA HIS A 212 24.37 3.26 14.23
C HIS A 212 23.33 3.66 15.29
N ILE A 213 22.37 2.80 15.66
CA ILE A 213 21.31 3.08 16.66
C ILE A 213 21.77 2.75 18.09
N GLU A 214 22.30 1.54 18.28
CA GLU A 214 22.67 0.98 19.60
C GLU A 214 24.11 1.35 20.01
N GLY A 215 24.96 1.68 19.04
CA GLY A 215 26.34 2.10 19.26
C GLY A 215 26.49 3.50 19.86
N PRO A 216 27.74 3.96 20.06
CA PRO A 216 28.04 5.17 20.84
C PRO A 216 27.52 6.47 20.20
N GLU A 217 27.23 6.48 18.89
CA GLU A 217 26.77 7.66 18.17
C GLU A 217 25.24 7.87 18.21
N GLN A 218 24.47 6.86 18.64
CA GLN A 218 23.04 6.99 18.95
C GLN A 218 22.22 7.72 17.85
N ARG A 219 22.45 7.34 16.59
CA ARG A 219 21.92 8.04 15.41
C ARG A 219 20.40 7.92 15.28
N SER A 220 19.78 8.93 14.67
CA SER A 220 18.33 9.04 14.46
C SER A 220 18.00 9.95 13.27
N ASP A 221 18.92 10.00 12.30
CA ASP A 221 18.83 10.74 11.05
C ASP A 221 18.30 9.86 9.91
N PRO A 222 17.62 10.41 8.89
CA PRO A 222 16.96 9.59 7.88
C PRO A 222 17.89 8.67 7.06
N GLU A 223 19.13 9.10 6.77
CA GLU A 223 20.14 8.32 6.04
C GLU A 223 20.32 6.90 6.63
N LEU A 224 20.09 6.76 7.94
CA LEU A 224 20.16 5.50 8.69
C LEU A 224 19.42 4.35 7.99
N PHE A 225 18.22 4.61 7.46
CA PHE A 225 17.37 3.57 6.89
C PHE A 225 17.39 3.50 5.37
N ASP A 226 18.15 4.36 4.66
CA ASP A 226 18.09 4.47 3.20
C ASP A 226 18.43 3.15 2.48
N GLN A 227 19.52 2.47 2.89
CA GLN A 227 19.91 1.18 2.30
C GLN A 227 18.84 0.10 2.51
N ALA A 228 18.28 0.01 3.71
CA ALA A 228 17.23 -0.97 4.05
C ALA A 228 15.93 -0.66 3.30
N LYS A 229 15.56 0.62 3.20
CA LYS A 229 14.37 1.11 2.49
C LYS A 229 14.44 0.81 1.00
N ASP A 230 15.58 1.08 0.37
CA ASP A 230 15.78 0.83 -1.06
C ASP A 230 15.80 -0.68 -1.36
N TYR A 231 16.44 -1.49 -0.51
CA TYR A 231 16.37 -2.95 -0.63
C TYR A 231 14.92 -3.46 -0.52
N VAL A 232 14.17 -3.00 0.48
CA VAL A 232 12.77 -3.41 0.68
C VAL A 232 11.87 -2.95 -0.47
N PHE A 233 12.08 -1.73 -1.00
CA PHE A 233 11.38 -1.26 -2.20
C PHE A 233 11.66 -2.17 -3.40
N GLN A 234 12.92 -2.51 -3.67
CA GLN A 234 13.30 -3.40 -4.78
C GLN A 234 12.76 -4.82 -4.61
N ALA A 235 12.76 -5.36 -3.38
CA ALA A 235 12.17 -6.66 -3.07
C ALA A 235 10.66 -6.68 -3.35
N MET A 236 9.92 -5.67 -2.87
CA MET A 236 8.49 -5.52 -3.16
C MET A 236 8.21 -5.34 -4.67
N GLU A 237 9.01 -4.54 -5.37
CA GLU A 237 8.86 -4.29 -6.81
C GLU A 237 9.13 -5.52 -7.67
N ARG A 238 10.10 -6.35 -7.27
CA ARG A 238 10.47 -7.58 -7.98
C ARG A 238 9.51 -8.73 -7.69
N ASP A 239 9.19 -8.98 -6.42
CA ASP A 239 8.60 -10.25 -5.99
C ASP A 239 7.08 -10.17 -5.79
N ALA A 240 6.56 -9.05 -5.27
CA ALA A 240 5.14 -8.90 -4.94
C ALA A 240 4.36 -8.08 -5.98
N PHE A 241 4.91 -6.96 -6.45
CA PHE A 241 4.21 -6.00 -7.30
C PHE A 241 3.72 -6.56 -8.65
N PRO A 242 4.45 -7.44 -9.36
CA PRO A 242 3.96 -8.04 -10.60
C PRO A 242 2.71 -8.92 -10.37
N GLY A 243 2.68 -9.65 -9.25
CA GLY A 243 1.53 -10.47 -8.86
C GLY A 243 0.33 -9.63 -8.41
N PHE A 244 0.57 -8.47 -7.78
CA PHE A 244 -0.48 -7.50 -7.48
C PHE A 244 -1.14 -6.97 -8.76
N LEU A 245 -0.34 -6.51 -9.73
CA LEU A 245 -0.85 -6.01 -11.01
C LEU A 245 -1.59 -7.10 -11.81
N GLN A 246 -1.15 -8.36 -11.76
CA GLN A 246 -1.88 -9.47 -12.36
C GLN A 246 -3.22 -9.72 -11.65
N SER A 247 -3.23 -9.84 -10.32
CA SER A 247 -4.45 -10.17 -9.57
C SER A 247 -5.51 -9.06 -9.57
N LYS A 248 -5.12 -7.79 -9.44
CA LYS A 248 -6.06 -6.64 -9.34
C LYS A 248 -6.17 -5.79 -10.62
N GLY A 249 -5.17 -5.85 -11.51
CA GLY A 249 -5.18 -5.14 -12.79
C GLY A 249 -5.68 -6.00 -13.96
N LEU A 250 -5.58 -7.33 -13.86
CA LEU A 250 -6.08 -8.28 -14.85
C LEU A 250 -7.16 -9.24 -14.30
N GLY A 251 -7.34 -9.34 -12.99
CA GLY A 251 -8.46 -10.04 -12.36
C GLY A 251 -9.41 -9.09 -11.65
N ASN A 252 -10.60 -9.57 -11.29
CA ASN A 252 -11.55 -8.87 -10.41
C ASN A 252 -12.04 -9.71 -9.23
N LEU A 253 -11.38 -10.84 -8.96
CA LEU A 253 -11.73 -11.78 -7.90
C LEU A 253 -10.56 -12.00 -6.93
N VAL A 254 -10.91 -12.36 -5.70
CA VAL A 254 -9.96 -12.78 -4.66
C VAL A 254 -9.73 -14.29 -4.79
N PRO A 255 -8.51 -14.83 -4.55
CA PRO A 255 -8.23 -16.27 -4.67
C PRO A 255 -9.20 -17.18 -3.90
N GLN A 256 -9.67 -16.76 -2.72
CA GLN A 256 -10.67 -17.50 -1.94
C GLN A 256 -12.00 -17.65 -2.70
N SER A 257 -12.49 -16.57 -3.31
CA SER A 257 -13.72 -16.55 -4.12
C SER A 257 -13.57 -17.45 -5.35
N MET A 258 -12.40 -17.39 -6.02
CA MET A 258 -12.09 -18.29 -7.13
C MET A 258 -12.16 -19.78 -6.72
N MET A 259 -11.58 -20.15 -5.58
CA MET A 259 -11.62 -21.54 -5.09
C MET A 259 -13.03 -22.01 -4.75
N ILE A 260 -13.84 -21.18 -4.08
CA ILE A 260 -15.24 -21.49 -3.78
C ILE A 260 -16.05 -21.68 -5.08
N ARG A 261 -15.89 -20.76 -6.05
CA ARG A 261 -16.52 -20.86 -7.37
C ARG A 261 -16.10 -22.15 -8.08
N LEU A 262 -14.81 -22.51 -8.09
CA LEU A 262 -14.32 -23.76 -8.69
C LEU A 262 -15.00 -24.99 -8.07
N ILE A 263 -15.09 -25.07 -6.74
CA ILE A 263 -15.73 -26.19 -6.04
C ILE A 263 -17.21 -26.32 -6.44
N ILE A 264 -17.96 -25.22 -6.42
CA ILE A 264 -19.38 -25.20 -6.84
C ILE A 264 -19.50 -25.57 -8.32
N GLY A 265 -18.61 -25.05 -9.17
CA GLY A 265 -18.56 -25.35 -10.60
C GLY A 265 -18.35 -26.83 -10.89
N LEU A 266 -17.39 -27.47 -10.21
CA LEU A 266 -17.10 -28.90 -10.35
C LEU A 266 -18.23 -29.80 -9.82
N ILE A 267 -18.84 -29.45 -8.69
CA ILE A 267 -20.00 -30.18 -8.14
C ILE A 267 -21.20 -30.07 -9.09
N SER A 268 -21.48 -28.87 -9.61
CA SER A 268 -22.51 -28.64 -10.62
C SER A 268 -22.20 -29.37 -11.93
N PHE A 269 -20.93 -29.44 -12.36
CA PHE A 269 -20.53 -30.19 -13.57
C PHE A 269 -20.84 -31.68 -13.44
N PHE A 270 -20.41 -32.28 -12.32
CA PHE A 270 -20.66 -33.68 -12.04
C PHE A 270 -22.17 -33.98 -11.96
N GLY A 271 -22.93 -33.13 -11.26
CA GLY A 271 -24.39 -33.23 -11.18
C GLY A 271 -25.09 -33.10 -12.55
N ALA A 272 -24.66 -32.15 -13.39
CA ALA A 272 -25.18 -31.93 -14.73
C ALA A 272 -24.95 -33.16 -15.63
N VAL A 273 -23.72 -33.67 -15.66
CA VAL A 273 -23.35 -34.84 -16.47
C VAL A 273 -24.08 -36.10 -15.98
N TRP A 274 -24.15 -36.31 -14.66
CA TRP A 274 -24.86 -37.45 -14.06
C TRP A 274 -26.37 -37.41 -14.37
N ALA A 275 -27.02 -36.26 -14.16
CA ALA A 275 -28.43 -36.07 -14.51
C ALA A 275 -28.68 -36.23 -16.03
N SER A 276 -27.75 -35.76 -16.86
CA SER A 276 -27.82 -35.92 -18.32
C SER A 276 -27.84 -37.39 -18.72
N PHE A 277 -26.94 -38.21 -18.17
CA PHE A 277 -26.93 -39.65 -18.44
C PHE A 277 -28.21 -40.35 -17.95
N ILE A 278 -28.72 -39.98 -16.77
CA ILE A 278 -30.02 -40.51 -16.28
C ILE A 278 -31.14 -40.19 -17.28
N LEU A 279 -31.30 -38.94 -17.70
CA LEU A 279 -32.37 -38.56 -18.64
C LEU A 279 -32.20 -39.19 -20.04
N ILE A 280 -30.96 -39.40 -20.50
CA ILE A 280 -30.67 -40.12 -21.75
C ILE A 280 -31.05 -41.60 -21.64
N PHE A 281 -30.70 -42.26 -20.54
CA PHE A 281 -30.97 -43.69 -20.31
C PHE A 281 -32.41 -44.01 -19.91
N LEU A 282 -33.14 -43.06 -19.30
CA LEU A 282 -34.58 -43.18 -19.12
C LEU A 282 -35.36 -42.91 -20.43
N ASN A 283 -34.66 -42.46 -21.49
CA ASN A 283 -35.24 -42.01 -22.75
C ASN A 283 -36.26 -40.86 -22.56
N GLU A 284 -35.94 -39.94 -21.65
CA GLU A 284 -36.78 -38.78 -21.33
C GLU A 284 -36.87 -37.79 -22.50
N SER A 285 -37.97 -37.03 -22.52
CA SER A 285 -38.27 -36.09 -23.62
C SER A 285 -37.23 -34.98 -23.73
N ARG A 286 -37.05 -34.42 -24.94
CA ARG A 286 -36.14 -33.28 -25.15
C ARG A 286 -36.53 -32.08 -24.27
N THR A 287 -37.81 -31.86 -24.04
CA THR A 287 -38.33 -30.80 -23.15
C THR A 287 -37.91 -31.03 -21.70
N THR A 288 -37.95 -32.27 -21.21
CA THR A 288 -37.43 -32.65 -19.88
C THR A 288 -35.93 -32.34 -19.79
N ARG A 289 -35.17 -32.64 -20.85
CA ARG A 289 -33.71 -32.40 -20.91
C ARG A 289 -33.31 -30.92 -20.99
N CYS A 290 -34.19 -30.01 -21.40
CA CYS A 290 -33.90 -28.57 -21.35
C CYS A 290 -33.59 -28.06 -19.92
N TRP A 291 -34.04 -28.76 -18.87
CA TRP A 291 -33.67 -28.42 -17.50
C TRP A 291 -32.18 -28.63 -17.18
N LEU A 292 -31.44 -29.39 -18.00
CA LEU A 292 -29.98 -29.55 -17.89
C LEU A 292 -29.21 -28.25 -18.17
N ILE A 293 -29.82 -27.27 -18.84
CA ILE A 293 -29.20 -25.96 -19.11
C ILE A 293 -28.80 -25.27 -17.81
N LEU A 294 -29.60 -25.36 -16.73
CA LEU A 294 -29.29 -24.71 -15.46
C LEU A 294 -28.02 -25.26 -14.77
N PRO A 295 -27.85 -26.57 -14.52
CA PRO A 295 -26.64 -27.07 -13.89
C PRO A 295 -25.40 -26.99 -14.81
N PHE A 296 -25.55 -27.04 -16.14
CA PHE A 296 -24.44 -26.77 -17.07
C PHE A 296 -24.00 -25.30 -17.08
N THR A 297 -24.94 -24.35 -17.19
CA THR A 297 -24.63 -22.91 -17.17
C THR A 297 -23.92 -22.50 -15.88
N VAL A 298 -24.46 -22.90 -14.71
CA VAL A 298 -23.84 -22.64 -13.40
C VAL A 298 -22.44 -23.26 -13.31
N SER A 299 -22.29 -24.50 -13.78
CA SER A 299 -21.00 -25.20 -13.82
C SER A 299 -19.96 -24.45 -14.65
N LEU A 300 -20.27 -24.27 -15.94
CA LEU A 300 -19.34 -23.70 -16.90
C LEU A 300 -19.04 -22.24 -16.57
N TYR A 301 -20.01 -21.46 -16.09
CA TYR A 301 -19.80 -20.08 -15.66
C TYR A 301 -18.72 -20.00 -14.56
N PHE A 302 -18.81 -20.83 -13.53
CA PHE A 302 -17.84 -20.80 -12.44
C PHE A 302 -16.48 -21.40 -12.82
N ILE A 303 -16.43 -22.45 -13.64
CA ILE A 303 -15.17 -23.01 -14.15
C ILE A 303 -14.43 -21.99 -15.02
N PHE A 304 -15.13 -21.30 -15.93
CA PHE A 304 -14.56 -20.22 -16.74
C PHE A 304 -14.11 -19.05 -15.87
N THR A 305 -14.93 -18.64 -14.90
CA THR A 305 -14.59 -17.57 -13.96
C THR A 305 -13.30 -17.85 -13.18
N HIS A 306 -13.12 -19.10 -12.72
CA HIS A 306 -11.87 -19.54 -12.10
C HIS A 306 -10.71 -19.52 -13.10
N GLN A 307 -10.86 -20.16 -14.26
CA GLN A 307 -9.77 -20.34 -15.24
C GLN A 307 -9.19 -19.02 -15.76
N TYR A 308 -9.99 -17.95 -15.83
CA TYR A 308 -9.57 -16.64 -16.34
C TYR A 308 -9.37 -15.58 -15.25
N MET A 309 -9.50 -15.95 -13.97
CA MET A 309 -9.42 -15.07 -12.78
C MET A 309 -10.37 -13.86 -12.84
N LEU A 310 -11.49 -14.01 -13.56
CA LEU A 310 -12.34 -12.92 -14.01
C LEU A 310 -13.82 -13.35 -14.00
N ASP A 311 -14.63 -12.73 -13.15
CA ASP A 311 -16.08 -12.78 -13.23
C ASP A 311 -16.57 -11.84 -14.35
N PRO A 312 -17.18 -12.35 -15.43
CA PRO A 312 -17.60 -11.53 -16.57
C PRO A 312 -18.68 -10.51 -16.21
N ILE A 313 -19.61 -10.86 -15.32
CA ILE A 313 -20.75 -10.01 -14.97
C ILE A 313 -20.26 -8.82 -14.13
N LEU A 314 -19.48 -9.09 -13.08
CA LEU A 314 -18.86 -8.04 -12.25
C LEU A 314 -17.90 -7.16 -13.06
N GLY A 315 -17.14 -7.74 -14.00
CA GLY A 315 -16.20 -7.01 -14.85
C GLY A 315 -16.89 -6.09 -15.88
N LEU A 316 -18.07 -6.46 -16.38
CA LEU A 316 -18.92 -5.58 -17.20
C LEU A 316 -19.60 -4.48 -16.37
N LEU A 317 -20.00 -4.78 -15.13
CA LEU A 317 -20.53 -3.80 -14.17
C LEU A 317 -19.45 -2.88 -13.56
N ALA A 318 -18.17 -3.13 -13.89
CA ALA A 318 -16.99 -2.43 -13.37
C ALA A 318 -16.83 -2.50 -11.84
N TYR A 319 -17.06 -3.69 -11.27
CA TYR A 319 -16.75 -4.04 -9.88
C TYR A 319 -15.56 -5.00 -9.80
N SER A 320 -14.81 -4.87 -8.72
CA SER A 320 -13.74 -5.79 -8.31
C SER A 320 -13.92 -6.16 -6.84
N GLU A 321 -13.75 -7.44 -6.55
CA GLU A 321 -13.74 -7.99 -5.20
C GLU A 321 -12.45 -7.55 -4.48
N TYR A 322 -12.59 -7.05 -3.26
CA TYR A 322 -11.51 -6.58 -2.40
C TYR A 322 -11.11 -7.65 -1.39
N THR A 323 -12.08 -8.07 -0.57
CA THR A 323 -12.07 -9.27 0.27
C THR A 323 -13.27 -10.15 -0.10
N LEU A 324 -13.39 -11.38 0.43
CA LEU A 324 -14.45 -12.32 0.05
C LEU A 324 -15.85 -11.69 0.18
N MET A 325 -16.59 -11.58 -0.93
CA MET A 325 -17.91 -10.94 -1.04
C MET A 325 -17.98 -9.43 -0.74
N ASP A 326 -16.84 -8.74 -0.62
CA ASP A 326 -16.76 -7.28 -0.54
C ASP A 326 -16.33 -6.69 -1.89
N PHE A 327 -17.15 -5.81 -2.46
CA PHE A 327 -17.01 -5.34 -3.84
C PHE A 327 -16.82 -3.83 -3.91
N ASN A 328 -15.69 -3.40 -4.46
CA ASN A 328 -15.43 -2.00 -4.76
C ASN A 328 -15.56 -1.71 -6.25
N ARG A 329 -15.89 -0.46 -6.59
CA ARG A 329 -16.01 -0.01 -7.97
C ARG A 329 -14.63 0.29 -8.56
N ILE A 330 -14.36 -0.24 -9.75
CA ILE A 330 -13.15 0.06 -10.52
C ILE A 330 -13.22 1.52 -10.96
N ARG A 331 -12.32 2.35 -10.43
CA ARG A 331 -12.18 3.78 -10.75
C ARG A 331 -11.14 4.02 -11.83
N GLU A 332 -10.07 3.22 -11.83
CA GLU A 332 -8.96 3.30 -12.78
C GLU A 332 -9.45 3.05 -14.22
N PRO A 333 -9.42 4.04 -15.14
CA PRO A 333 -10.03 3.93 -16.46
C PRO A 333 -9.33 2.91 -17.37
N PHE A 334 -8.01 2.78 -17.28
CA PHE A 334 -7.23 1.80 -18.05
C PHE A 334 -7.62 0.35 -17.69
N VAL A 335 -7.69 0.08 -16.38
CA VAL A 335 -8.11 -1.21 -15.81
C VAL A 335 -9.56 -1.50 -16.19
N LYS A 336 -10.48 -0.54 -16.02
CA LYS A 336 -11.89 -0.67 -16.40
C LYS A 336 -12.06 -1.08 -17.87
N LYS A 337 -11.41 -0.36 -18.81
CA LYS A 337 -11.48 -0.66 -20.24
C LYS A 337 -10.96 -2.07 -20.55
N THR A 338 -9.83 -2.44 -19.94
CA THR A 338 -9.19 -3.76 -20.13
C THR A 338 -10.06 -4.90 -19.60
N LEU A 339 -10.61 -4.77 -18.39
CA LEU A 339 -11.49 -5.79 -17.82
C LEU A 339 -12.83 -5.89 -18.56
N SER A 340 -13.48 -4.79 -18.92
CA SER A 340 -14.77 -4.87 -19.65
C SER A 340 -14.61 -5.52 -21.02
N ALA A 341 -13.51 -5.25 -21.75
CA ALA A 341 -13.21 -5.91 -23.01
C ALA A 341 -13.00 -7.43 -22.84
N ARG A 342 -12.14 -7.83 -21.87
CA ARG A 342 -11.91 -9.26 -21.57
C ARG A 342 -13.16 -9.96 -21.05
N SER A 343 -13.98 -9.28 -20.26
CA SER A 343 -15.24 -9.81 -19.74
C SER A 343 -16.23 -10.10 -20.86
N LEU A 344 -16.33 -9.21 -21.86
CA LEU A 344 -17.17 -9.44 -23.03
C LEU A 344 -16.71 -10.63 -23.86
N THR A 345 -15.40 -10.74 -24.13
CA THR A 345 -14.82 -11.89 -24.84
C THR A 345 -15.03 -13.20 -24.07
N LEU A 346 -14.84 -13.17 -22.75
CA LEU A 346 -15.01 -14.33 -21.87
C LEU A 346 -16.48 -14.77 -21.80
N LEU A 347 -17.42 -13.83 -21.68
CA LEU A 347 -18.85 -14.11 -21.67
C LEU A 347 -19.30 -14.73 -23.00
N ALA A 348 -18.84 -14.20 -24.14
CA ALA A 348 -19.15 -14.75 -25.45
C ALA A 348 -18.60 -16.18 -25.64
N LEU A 349 -17.38 -16.45 -25.18
CA LEU A 349 -16.77 -17.78 -25.24
C LEU A 349 -17.50 -18.77 -24.31
N PHE A 350 -17.85 -18.36 -23.09
CA PHE A 350 -18.65 -19.15 -22.15
C PHE A 350 -19.99 -19.54 -22.77
N LEU A 351 -20.75 -18.58 -23.31
CA LEU A 351 -22.07 -18.85 -23.92
C LEU A 351 -21.98 -19.78 -25.12
N LEU A 352 -20.91 -19.69 -25.93
CA LEU A 352 -20.68 -20.59 -27.05
C LEU A 352 -20.44 -22.04 -26.56
N VAL A 353 -19.57 -22.21 -25.57
CA VAL A 353 -19.24 -23.54 -25.03
C VAL A 353 -20.42 -24.15 -24.27
N ASP A 354 -21.14 -23.35 -23.49
CA ASP A 354 -22.36 -23.78 -22.80
C ASP A 354 -23.46 -24.22 -23.77
N ALA A 355 -23.73 -23.42 -24.80
CA ALA A 355 -24.70 -23.78 -25.84
C ALA A 355 -24.29 -25.07 -26.56
N ALA A 356 -23.00 -25.27 -26.85
CA ALA A 356 -22.49 -26.49 -27.49
C ALA A 356 -22.67 -27.74 -26.60
N VAL A 357 -22.34 -27.64 -25.31
CA VAL A 357 -22.52 -28.72 -24.33
C VAL A 357 -24.00 -29.04 -24.13
N CYS A 358 -24.85 -28.02 -23.96
CA CYS A 358 -26.30 -28.20 -23.84
C CYS A 358 -26.91 -28.84 -25.09
N CYS A 359 -26.53 -28.40 -26.30
CA CYS A 359 -26.98 -29.03 -27.54
C CYS A 359 -26.60 -30.51 -27.61
N LEU A 360 -25.38 -30.87 -27.20
CA LEU A 360 -24.92 -32.27 -27.18
C LEU A 360 -25.85 -33.13 -26.30
N PHE A 361 -26.04 -32.79 -25.02
CA PHE A 361 -26.82 -33.62 -24.10
C PHE A 361 -28.34 -33.59 -24.36
N ILE A 362 -28.89 -32.50 -24.91
CA ILE A 362 -30.32 -32.40 -25.24
C ILE A 362 -30.67 -33.18 -26.51
N PHE A 363 -29.84 -33.11 -27.56
CA PHE A 363 -30.17 -33.71 -28.87
C PHE A 363 -29.68 -35.14 -29.07
N VAL A 364 -28.76 -35.66 -28.24
CA VAL A 364 -28.35 -37.08 -28.28
C VAL A 364 -29.57 -38.01 -28.18
N PRO A 365 -29.70 -39.01 -29.07
CA PRO A 365 -30.82 -39.95 -29.03
C PRO A 365 -30.81 -40.73 -27.71
N GLY A 366 -31.96 -40.78 -27.03
CA GLY A 366 -32.11 -41.62 -25.85
C GLY A 366 -32.09 -43.10 -26.22
N LYS A 367 -31.55 -43.93 -25.33
CA LYS A 367 -31.64 -45.38 -25.41
C LYS A 367 -31.98 -45.90 -24.03
N ARG A 368 -33.15 -46.53 -23.92
CA ARG A 368 -33.52 -47.22 -22.68
C ARG A 368 -32.60 -48.43 -22.49
N LEU A 369 -31.88 -48.43 -21.37
CA LEU A 369 -31.06 -49.56 -20.91
C LEU A 369 -31.97 -50.63 -20.24
#